data_AF-A0A9W7XYV5-F1
#
_entry.id   AF-A0A9W7XYV5-F1
#
_cell.length_a   1.000
_cell.length_b   1.000
_cell.length_c   1.000
_cell.angle_alpha   90.00
_cell.angle_beta   90.00
_cell.angle_gamma   90.00
#
_symmetry.space_group_name_H-M   'P 1'
#
loop_
_entity.id
_entity.type
_entity.pdbx_description
1 polymer ?
#
loop_
_entity_poly.entity_id
_entity_poly.type
_entity_poly.pdbx_seq_one_letter_code
_entity_poly.pdbx_strand_id
1 'polypeptide(L)'
;MSSHIPLPKEKHSQTKLYVTLSSLTSKKREDRRCIETHPFNYRCTILTSTPLQKQTVLKHIGGYYRVKLKPSDLISPDFINGYVKPDTIVALSLESRIDTGDVIAIDGQGTLILSLCKDTYEELGIVGSKAQFPLDDGSRHIVRIDLKAGVMDPSKKYYQRIKWRFDEVLDREMDFLLGRFDCKTGAALNFDMPGAMQCSPAVEEHVLRDIWVPGVDELFDESAKRPSDVWTERVSDIFEWIGVAASGTDGAQRLLSAKTTPAMAAATSDICTYSVDEPRSMSAA
;
A
#
# COMPACT_ATOMS: atom_id res chain seq x y z
N MET A 1 43.11 -1.32 -28.48
CA MET A 1 42.02 -2.13 -27.89
C MET A 1 41.01 -1.15 -27.32
N SER A 2 39.93 -0.86 -28.05
CA SER A 2 38.86 0.02 -27.58
C SER A 2 37.83 -0.84 -26.86
N SER A 3 37.76 -0.73 -25.54
CA SER A 3 36.74 -1.37 -24.72
C SER A 3 35.50 -0.48 -24.72
N HIS A 4 34.54 -0.80 -25.58
CA HIS A 4 33.17 -0.33 -25.39
C HIS A 4 32.56 -1.12 -24.23
N ILE A 5 32.45 -0.47 -23.06
CA ILE A 5 31.49 -0.90 -22.04
C ILE A 5 30.14 -0.43 -22.56
N PRO A 6 29.22 -1.34 -22.95
CA PRO A 6 27.87 -0.93 -23.31
C PRO A 6 27.22 -0.39 -22.05
N LEU A 7 26.72 0.85 -22.10
CA LEU A 7 25.78 1.31 -21.10
C LEU A 7 24.59 0.33 -21.08
N PRO A 8 24.03 -0.02 -19.90
CA PRO A 8 22.85 -0.84 -19.81
C PRO A 8 21.78 -0.24 -20.74
N LYS A 9 21.10 -1.09 -21.52
CA LYS A 9 19.89 -0.65 -22.24
C LYS A 9 18.95 -0.11 -21.17
N GLU A 10 18.79 1.21 -21.09
CA GLU A 10 17.86 1.85 -20.17
C GLU A 10 16.49 1.21 -20.41
N LYS A 11 16.10 0.27 -19.55
CA LYS A 11 14.72 -0.11 -19.40
C LYS A 11 14.11 1.10 -18.71
N HIS A 12 13.64 2.07 -19.50
CA HIS A 12 12.80 3.13 -18.97
C HIS A 12 11.73 2.46 -18.10
N SER A 13 11.52 2.99 -16.90
CA SER A 13 10.41 2.58 -16.05
C SER A 13 9.15 2.58 -16.91
N GLN A 14 8.55 1.41 -17.11
CA GLN A 14 7.26 1.33 -17.80
C GLN A 14 6.19 1.78 -16.80
N THR A 15 6.14 3.09 -16.55
CA THR A 15 5.05 3.68 -15.78
C THR A 15 3.76 3.45 -16.56
N LYS A 16 2.85 2.67 -15.97
CA LYS A 16 1.53 2.41 -16.53
C LYS A 16 0.51 3.07 -15.62
N LEU A 17 -0.29 3.98 -16.17
CA LEU A 17 -1.46 4.53 -15.51
C LEU A 17 -2.70 3.79 -16.03
N TYR A 18 -3.45 3.20 -15.12
CA TYR A 18 -4.74 2.56 -15.43
C TYR A 18 -5.85 3.48 -14.96
N VAL A 19 -6.67 3.95 -15.90
CA VAL A 19 -7.83 4.80 -15.61
C VAL A 19 -9.08 4.02 -15.97
N THR A 20 -10.03 3.97 -15.03
CA THR A 20 -11.35 3.38 -15.23
C THR A 20 -12.42 4.35 -14.80
N LEU A 21 -13.42 4.56 -15.66
CA LEU A 21 -14.64 5.25 -15.29
C LEU A 21 -15.72 4.21 -14.97
N SER A 22 -16.27 4.25 -13.76
CA SER A 22 -17.32 3.34 -13.34
C SER A 22 -18.29 4.02 -12.37
N SER A 23 -19.52 3.49 -12.30
CA SER A 23 -20.52 3.93 -11.34
C SER A 23 -20.48 3.09 -10.06
N LEU A 24 -20.68 3.72 -8.89
CA LEU A 24 -20.79 3.04 -7.59
C LEU A 24 -21.97 2.06 -7.51
N THR A 25 -22.98 2.22 -8.38
CA THR A 25 -24.12 1.30 -8.48
C THR A 25 -23.85 0.12 -9.42
N SER A 26 -22.68 0.09 -10.06
CA SER A 26 -22.29 -0.98 -10.98
C SER A 26 -22.21 -2.34 -10.28
N LYS A 27 -22.78 -3.36 -10.90
CA LYS A 27 -22.70 -4.75 -10.43
C LYS A 27 -21.27 -5.30 -10.45
N LYS A 28 -20.37 -4.72 -11.24
CA LYS A 28 -18.96 -5.16 -11.32
C LYS A 28 -18.15 -4.77 -10.09
N ARG A 29 -18.57 -3.74 -9.35
CA ARG A 29 -17.97 -3.30 -8.08
C ARG A 29 -16.45 -3.11 -8.16
N GLU A 30 -16.01 -2.49 -9.25
CA GLU A 30 -14.59 -2.24 -9.55
C GLU A 30 -13.95 -1.33 -8.49
N ASP A 31 -14.72 -0.39 -7.94
CA ASP A 31 -14.39 0.47 -6.81
C ASP A 31 -13.97 -0.31 -5.56
N ARG A 32 -14.71 -1.37 -5.22
CA ARG A 32 -14.38 -2.21 -4.07
C ARG A 32 -13.21 -3.12 -4.36
N ARG A 33 -13.21 -3.74 -5.54
CA ARG A 33 -12.15 -4.66 -5.94
C ARG A 33 -10.78 -3.98 -5.93
N CYS A 34 -10.67 -2.74 -6.42
CA CYS A 34 -9.39 -2.05 -6.41
C CYS A 34 -8.91 -1.76 -4.98
N ILE A 35 -9.79 -1.41 -4.04
CA ILE A 35 -9.42 -1.17 -2.64
C ILE A 35 -9.07 -2.48 -1.92
N GLU A 36 -9.94 -3.49 -2.00
CA GLU A 36 -9.82 -4.76 -1.26
C GLU A 36 -8.61 -5.60 -1.71
N THR A 37 -8.08 -5.37 -2.91
CA THR A 37 -6.87 -6.04 -3.42
C THR A 37 -5.56 -5.35 -3.06
N HIS A 38 -5.61 -4.20 -2.38
CA HIS A 38 -4.43 -3.42 -1.97
C HIS A 38 -4.41 -3.26 -0.44
N PRO A 39 -3.96 -4.30 0.30
CA PRO A 39 -4.07 -4.33 1.76
C PRO A 39 -3.10 -3.38 2.49
N PHE A 40 -2.00 -2.97 1.84
CA PHE A 40 -0.96 -2.14 2.47
C PHE A 40 -1.08 -0.70 2.01
N ASN A 41 -1.61 0.17 2.88
CA ASN A 41 -1.81 1.59 2.59
C ASN A 41 -1.04 2.43 3.61
N TYR A 42 -0.05 3.19 3.14
CA TYR A 42 0.76 4.07 4.00
C TYR A 42 0.12 5.46 4.17
N ARG A 43 -0.42 6.02 3.09
CA ARG A 43 -1.00 7.37 3.07
C ARG A 43 -2.31 7.39 2.30
N CYS A 44 -3.32 8.04 2.88
CA CYS A 44 -4.58 8.37 2.21
C CYS A 44 -4.76 9.89 2.22
N THR A 45 -5.02 10.51 1.07
CA THR A 45 -5.24 11.96 0.97
C THR A 45 -6.60 12.24 0.34
N ILE A 46 -7.41 13.05 1.01
CA ILE A 46 -8.72 13.48 0.54
C ILE A 46 -8.64 14.96 0.18
N LEU A 47 -9.11 15.32 -1.02
CA LEU A 47 -9.25 16.72 -1.45
C LEU A 47 -10.74 17.09 -1.49
N THR A 48 -11.10 18.23 -0.90
CA THR A 48 -12.47 18.73 -0.89
C THR A 48 -12.52 20.23 -1.15
N SER A 49 -13.56 20.68 -1.86
CA SER A 49 -13.85 22.11 -2.04
C SER A 49 -14.51 22.73 -0.81
N THR A 50 -15.09 21.90 0.07
CA THR A 50 -15.66 22.32 1.35
C THR A 50 -14.82 21.80 2.50
N PRO A 51 -14.45 22.66 3.48
CA PRO A 51 -13.74 22.21 4.67
C PRO A 51 -14.52 21.12 5.40
N LEU A 52 -13.82 20.04 5.75
CA LEU A 52 -14.36 18.96 6.58
C LEU A 52 -13.94 19.17 8.03
N GLN A 53 -14.78 18.74 8.96
CA GLN A 53 -14.34 18.63 10.36
C GLN A 53 -13.33 17.48 10.47
N LYS A 54 -12.13 17.79 10.96
CA LYS A 54 -11.03 16.81 11.15
C LYS A 54 -11.48 15.56 11.91
N GLN A 55 -12.34 15.71 12.93
CA GLN A 55 -12.86 14.58 13.70
C GLN A 55 -13.71 13.63 12.86
N THR A 56 -14.43 14.13 11.84
CA THR A 56 -15.23 13.29 10.95
C THR A 56 -14.33 12.38 10.11
N VAL A 57 -13.21 12.89 9.60
CA VAL A 57 -12.22 12.10 8.86
C VAL A 57 -11.60 11.04 9.78
N LEU A 58 -11.13 11.45 10.95
CA LEU A 58 -10.51 10.56 11.94
C LEU A 58 -11.44 9.46 12.47
N LYS A 59 -12.75 9.74 12.62
CA LYS A 59 -13.72 8.78 13.15
C LYS A 59 -13.78 7.49 12.32
N HIS A 60 -13.49 7.57 11.03
CA HIS A 60 -13.55 6.44 10.13
C HIS A 60 -12.20 5.76 9.91
N ILE A 61 -11.14 6.24 10.56
CA ILE A 61 -9.79 5.73 10.39
C ILE A 61 -9.37 4.99 11.65
N GLY A 62 -9.05 3.71 11.48
CA GLY A 62 -8.55 2.84 12.54
C GLY A 62 -7.15 3.20 13.00
N GLY A 63 -6.82 2.76 14.21
CA GLY A 63 -5.43 2.63 14.62
C GLY A 63 -4.74 1.43 13.96
N TYR A 64 -3.43 1.40 14.07
CA TYR A 64 -2.59 0.25 13.72
C TYR A 64 -1.73 -0.12 14.93
N TYR A 65 -0.97 -1.20 14.83
CA TYR A 65 -0.15 -1.70 15.92
C TYR A 65 1.27 -1.89 15.46
N ARG A 66 2.22 -1.61 16.36
CA ARG A 66 3.62 -1.98 16.20
C ARG A 66 3.95 -3.06 17.22
N VAL A 67 4.53 -4.17 16.77
CA VAL A 67 4.99 -5.24 17.66
C VAL A 67 6.25 -5.90 17.11
N LYS A 68 7.10 -6.42 18.01
CA LYS A 68 8.23 -7.26 17.64
C LYS A 68 7.82 -8.71 17.69
N LEU A 69 7.99 -9.42 16.59
CA LEU A 69 7.63 -10.83 16.46
C LEU A 69 8.71 -11.58 15.69
N LYS A 70 8.91 -12.85 16.02
CA LYS A 70 9.59 -13.77 15.11
C LYS A 70 8.62 -14.22 14.02
N PRO A 71 9.10 -14.54 12.81
CA PRO A 71 8.27 -15.15 11.77
C PRO A 71 7.56 -16.44 12.21
N SER A 72 8.12 -17.21 13.16
CA SER A 72 7.46 -18.39 13.71
C SER A 72 6.25 -18.08 14.60
N ASP A 73 6.16 -16.87 15.17
CA ASP A 73 4.99 -16.43 15.95
C ASP A 73 3.76 -16.22 15.05
N LEU A 74 3.99 -15.76 13.81
CA LEU A 74 2.94 -15.53 12.79
C LEU A 74 2.26 -16.82 12.31
N ILE A 75 2.93 -17.96 12.48
CA ILE A 75 2.39 -19.29 12.15
C ILE A 75 2.00 -20.08 13.40
N SER A 76 2.03 -19.47 14.59
CA SER A 76 1.55 -20.15 15.79
C SER A 76 0.06 -20.46 15.65
N PRO A 77 -0.42 -21.58 16.24
CA PRO A 77 -1.83 -21.94 16.15
C PRO A 77 -2.74 -20.84 16.71
N ASP A 78 -2.31 -20.18 17.78
CA ASP A 78 -3.05 -19.10 18.42
C ASP A 78 -3.15 -17.88 17.50
N PHE A 79 -2.06 -17.50 16.84
CA PHE A 79 -2.07 -16.40 15.89
C PHE A 79 -2.98 -16.70 14.68
N ILE A 80 -2.83 -17.91 14.11
CA ILE A 80 -3.62 -18.32 12.94
C ILE A 80 -5.11 -18.37 13.30
N ASN A 81 -5.48 -18.99 14.41
CA ASN A 81 -6.88 -19.14 14.81
C ASN A 81 -7.51 -17.81 15.25
N GLY A 82 -6.76 -16.96 15.96
CA GLY A 82 -7.27 -15.70 16.51
C GLY A 82 -7.36 -14.56 15.50
N TYR A 83 -6.47 -14.52 14.51
CA TYR A 83 -6.30 -13.35 13.64
C TYR A 83 -6.41 -13.65 12.15
N VAL A 84 -5.86 -14.77 11.71
CA VAL A 84 -5.73 -15.10 10.28
C VAL A 84 -6.99 -15.77 9.72
N LYS A 85 -7.49 -16.83 10.35
CA LYS A 85 -8.71 -17.54 9.90
C LYS A 85 -9.96 -16.64 9.83
N PRO A 86 -10.13 -15.63 10.70
CA PRO A 86 -11.21 -14.67 10.57
C PRO A 86 -11.06 -13.69 9.38
N ASP A 87 -9.94 -13.70 8.65
CA ASP A 87 -9.56 -12.72 7.62
C ASP A 87 -9.51 -11.28 8.18
N THR A 88 -8.95 -11.12 9.38
CA THR A 88 -9.01 -9.86 10.13
C THR A 88 -7.68 -9.16 10.31
N ILE A 89 -6.60 -9.61 9.66
CA ILE A 89 -5.27 -9.08 9.93
C ILE A 89 -4.41 -8.89 8.69
N VAL A 90 -3.84 -7.70 8.57
CA VAL A 90 -2.71 -7.41 7.69
C VAL A 90 -1.47 -7.18 8.54
N ALA A 91 -0.31 -7.63 8.06
CA ALA A 91 0.97 -7.43 8.74
C ALA A 91 2.06 -7.14 7.72
N LEU A 92 3.00 -6.27 8.06
CA LEU A 92 4.16 -5.94 7.22
C LEU A 92 5.38 -5.67 8.10
N SER A 93 6.50 -6.33 7.79
CA SER A 93 7.78 -6.10 8.47
C SER A 93 8.39 -4.74 8.11
N LEU A 94 9.03 -4.08 9.08
CA LEU A 94 9.67 -2.76 8.93
C LEU A 94 11.20 -2.78 8.81
N GLU A 95 11.85 -3.95 8.94
CA GLU A 95 13.30 -4.01 9.11
C GLU A 95 14.11 -3.60 7.87
N SER A 96 13.59 -3.86 6.68
CA SER A 96 14.36 -3.70 5.46
C SER A 96 13.51 -3.16 4.31
N ARG A 97 14.19 -2.53 3.35
CA ARG A 97 13.58 -2.18 2.08
C ARG A 97 13.50 -3.43 1.20
N ILE A 98 12.48 -3.48 0.34
CA ILE A 98 12.17 -4.63 -0.51
C ILE A 98 13.30 -5.01 -1.49
N ASP A 99 14.16 -4.06 -1.83
CA ASP A 99 15.38 -4.23 -2.61
C ASP A 99 16.51 -4.83 -1.77
N THR A 100 16.74 -4.28 -0.58
CA THR A 100 17.96 -4.57 0.17
C THR A 100 17.88 -5.75 1.15
N GLY A 101 16.68 -6.17 1.58
CA GLY A 101 16.56 -7.17 2.65
C GLY A 101 15.26 -7.96 2.63
N ASP A 102 15.11 -8.87 3.59
CA ASP A 102 13.95 -9.73 3.69
C ASP A 102 12.72 -8.95 4.19
N VAL A 103 11.59 -9.17 3.51
CA VAL A 103 10.30 -8.54 3.84
C VAL A 103 9.25 -9.63 3.99
N ILE A 104 8.53 -9.59 5.11
CA ILE A 104 7.48 -10.56 5.45
C ILE A 104 6.16 -9.82 5.60
N ALA A 105 5.10 -10.38 5.03
CA ALA A 105 3.79 -9.76 5.05
C ALA A 105 2.64 -10.78 5.15
N ILE A 106 1.51 -10.36 5.72
CA ILE A 106 0.22 -11.06 5.67
C ILE A 106 -0.78 -10.17 4.95
N ASP A 107 -1.42 -10.69 3.91
CA ASP A 107 -2.21 -9.93 2.93
C ASP A 107 -3.67 -9.63 3.32
N GLY A 108 -4.09 -9.99 4.54
CA GLY A 108 -5.49 -9.87 4.95
C GLY A 108 -6.39 -11.02 4.46
N GLN A 109 -5.91 -11.87 3.57
CA GLN A 109 -6.63 -13.01 2.99
C GLN A 109 -6.09 -14.35 3.48
N GLY A 110 -5.13 -14.33 4.42
CA GLY A 110 -4.56 -15.52 5.04
C GLY A 110 -3.30 -16.06 4.37
N THR A 111 -2.69 -15.30 3.44
CA THR A 111 -1.42 -15.68 2.84
C THR A 111 -0.26 -15.02 3.59
N LEU A 112 0.67 -15.83 4.10
CA LEU A 112 1.98 -15.34 4.51
C LEU A 112 2.89 -15.25 3.28
N ILE A 113 3.42 -14.07 3.03
CA ILE A 113 4.27 -13.76 1.88
C ILE A 113 5.66 -13.38 2.40
N LEU A 114 6.68 -14.10 1.96
CA LEU A 114 8.07 -13.79 2.26
C LEU A 114 8.74 -13.39 0.94
N SER A 115 9.16 -12.14 0.85
CA SER A 115 10.06 -11.66 -0.18
C SER A 115 11.47 -11.75 0.37
N LEU A 116 12.27 -12.67 -0.16
CA LEU A 116 13.56 -13.03 0.39
C LEU A 116 14.71 -12.71 -0.56
N CYS A 117 15.83 -12.30 0.02
CA CYS A 117 17.13 -12.32 -0.61
C CYS A 117 17.53 -13.75 -1.00
N LYS A 118 18.46 -13.86 -1.94
CA LYS A 118 18.90 -15.17 -2.46
C LYS A 118 19.43 -16.07 -1.33
N ASP A 119 20.32 -15.54 -0.50
CA ASP A 119 20.99 -16.30 0.56
C ASP A 119 19.98 -16.82 1.58
N THR A 120 19.11 -15.95 2.09
CA THR A 120 18.03 -16.34 3.01
C THR A 120 17.10 -17.37 2.38
N TYR A 121 16.74 -17.23 1.10
CA TYR A 121 15.87 -18.20 0.42
C TYR A 121 16.51 -19.59 0.30
N GLU A 122 17.78 -19.65 -0.11
CA GLU A 122 18.53 -20.89 -0.26
C GLU A 122 18.72 -21.60 1.10
N GLU A 123 19.01 -20.83 2.15
CA GLU A 123 19.12 -21.35 3.52
C GLU A 123 17.76 -21.82 4.05
N LEU A 124 16.70 -21.03 3.87
CA LEU A 124 15.34 -21.37 4.30
C LEU A 124 14.85 -22.68 3.66
N GLY A 125 15.19 -22.94 2.41
CA GLY A 125 14.93 -24.23 1.74
C GLY A 125 13.43 -24.56 1.64
N ILE A 126 12.58 -23.54 1.55
CA ILE A 126 11.13 -23.65 1.31
C ILE A 126 10.87 -23.27 -0.15
N VAL A 127 9.96 -24.01 -0.80
CA VAL A 127 9.63 -23.79 -2.22
C VAL A 127 9.01 -22.41 -2.41
N GLY A 128 9.64 -21.59 -3.26
CA GLY A 128 9.13 -20.31 -3.73
C GLY A 128 9.31 -20.13 -5.23
N SER A 129 9.08 -18.92 -5.72
CA SER A 129 9.33 -18.54 -7.11
C SER A 129 10.21 -17.32 -7.20
N LYS A 130 11.01 -17.21 -8.27
CA LYS A 130 11.78 -16.00 -8.53
C LYS A 130 10.83 -14.83 -8.82
N ALA A 131 11.08 -13.67 -8.22
CA ALA A 131 10.30 -12.47 -8.50
C ALA A 131 10.41 -12.08 -9.98
N GLN A 132 9.30 -11.62 -10.56
CA GLN A 132 9.21 -11.28 -11.98
C GLN A 132 9.97 -9.99 -12.33
N PHE A 133 10.17 -9.11 -11.36
CA PHE A 133 10.92 -7.87 -11.51
C PHE A 133 12.28 -8.04 -10.82
N PRO A 134 13.37 -8.27 -11.58
CA PRO A 134 14.70 -8.23 -11.02
C PRO A 134 14.98 -6.80 -10.57
N LEU A 135 15.32 -6.63 -9.30
CA LEU A 135 15.98 -5.43 -8.81
C LEU A 135 17.46 -5.55 -9.20
N ASP A 136 18.12 -4.43 -9.46
CA ASP A 136 19.44 -4.38 -10.13
C ASP A 136 20.55 -5.12 -9.37
N ASP A 137 20.34 -5.47 -8.10
CA ASP A 137 21.30 -6.09 -7.19
C ASP A 137 21.04 -7.57 -6.83
N GLY A 138 19.93 -8.19 -7.27
CA GLY A 138 19.70 -9.58 -6.87
C GLY A 138 18.44 -10.26 -7.38
N SER A 139 18.50 -11.60 -7.45
CA SER A 139 17.31 -12.44 -7.61
C SER A 139 16.52 -12.48 -6.31
N ARG A 140 15.41 -11.75 -6.25
CA ARG A 140 14.41 -11.88 -5.18
C ARG A 140 13.63 -13.19 -5.36
N HIS A 141 13.33 -13.85 -4.25
CA HIS A 141 12.50 -15.06 -4.23
C HIS A 141 11.27 -14.84 -3.36
N ILE A 142 10.10 -15.20 -3.88
CA ILE A 142 8.83 -15.04 -3.19
C ILE A 142 8.34 -16.41 -2.75
N VAL A 143 8.24 -16.61 -1.45
CA VAL A 143 7.59 -17.76 -0.82
C VAL A 143 6.19 -17.34 -0.40
N ARG A 144 5.19 -18.15 -0.73
CA ARG A 144 3.79 -17.94 -0.33
C ARG A 144 3.30 -19.17 0.42
N ILE A 145 2.76 -18.96 1.61
CA ILE A 145 2.22 -20.01 2.46
C ILE A 145 0.77 -19.63 2.77
N ASP A 146 -0.17 -20.45 2.33
CA ASP A 146 -1.58 -20.32 2.72
C ASP A 146 -1.71 -20.82 4.17
N LEU A 147 -1.87 -19.88 5.11
CA LEU A 147 -1.99 -20.16 6.54
C LEU A 147 -3.33 -20.82 6.90
N LYS A 148 -4.33 -20.75 6.02
CA LYS A 148 -5.65 -21.36 6.22
C LYS A 148 -5.71 -22.79 5.68
N ALA A 149 -4.73 -23.20 4.88
CA ALA A 149 -4.67 -24.54 4.33
C ALA A 149 -4.54 -25.61 5.44
N GLY A 150 -5.24 -26.74 5.29
CA GLY A 150 -5.19 -27.83 6.27
C GLY A 150 -3.80 -28.48 6.47
N VAL A 151 -2.84 -28.20 5.58
CA VAL A 151 -1.43 -28.59 5.73
C VAL A 151 -0.68 -27.76 6.76
N MET A 152 -1.23 -26.61 7.16
CA MET A 152 -0.73 -25.74 8.25
C MET A 152 -1.28 -26.14 9.62
N ASP A 153 -1.91 -27.31 9.74
CA ASP A 153 -2.23 -27.90 11.04
C ASP A 153 -0.94 -28.40 11.73
N PRO A 154 -0.74 -28.14 13.04
CA PRO A 154 0.48 -28.51 13.76
C PRO A 154 0.86 -30.00 13.76
N SER A 155 -0.12 -30.89 13.56
CA SER A 155 0.11 -32.33 13.43
C SER A 155 0.75 -32.73 12.08
N LYS A 156 0.76 -31.83 11.09
CA LYS A 156 1.24 -32.11 9.74
C LYS A 156 2.74 -31.87 9.62
N LYS A 157 3.39 -32.77 8.87
CA LYS A 157 4.84 -32.67 8.57
C LYS A 157 5.20 -31.35 7.87
N TYR A 158 4.29 -30.82 7.05
CA TYR A 158 4.53 -29.56 6.34
C TYR A 158 4.65 -28.37 7.32
N TYR A 159 3.68 -28.21 8.23
CA TYR A 159 3.75 -27.23 9.31
C TYR A 159 5.05 -27.38 10.13
N GLN A 160 5.34 -28.59 10.60
CA GLN A 160 6.52 -28.85 11.43
C GLN A 160 7.83 -28.47 10.74
N ARG A 161 7.93 -28.75 9.43
CA ARG A 161 9.08 -28.34 8.61
C ARG A 161 9.18 -26.82 8.50
N ILE A 162 8.09 -26.11 8.22
CA ILE A 162 8.11 -24.64 8.13
C ILE A 162 8.52 -24.05 9.48
N LYS A 163 7.89 -24.48 10.57
CA LYS A 163 8.19 -23.98 11.90
C LYS A 163 9.66 -24.18 12.25
N TRP A 164 10.19 -25.38 12.04
CA TRP A 164 11.61 -25.67 12.27
C TRP A 164 12.52 -24.76 11.45
N ARG A 165 12.20 -24.53 10.16
CA ARG A 165 12.99 -23.64 9.31
C ARG A 165 12.90 -22.18 9.72
N PHE A 166 11.74 -21.73 10.21
CA PHE A 166 11.60 -20.36 10.73
C PHE A 166 12.40 -20.20 12.02
N ASP A 167 12.33 -21.16 12.94
CA ASP A 167 13.10 -21.12 14.20
C ASP A 167 14.62 -21.28 13.99
N GLU A 168 15.06 -21.87 12.87
CA GLU A 168 16.48 -22.07 12.56
C GLU A 168 17.07 -20.89 11.77
N VAL A 169 16.39 -20.47 10.71
CA VAL A 169 16.91 -19.51 9.72
C VAL A 169 16.40 -18.09 9.99
N LEU A 170 15.15 -17.97 10.45
CA LEU A 170 14.47 -16.69 10.68
C LEU A 170 14.23 -16.46 12.19
N ASP A 171 15.19 -16.83 13.04
CA ASP A 171 15.01 -16.81 14.50
C ASP A 171 15.02 -15.41 15.14
N ARG A 172 15.27 -14.37 14.34
CA ARG A 172 15.36 -12.99 14.83
C ARG A 172 13.97 -12.36 14.92
N GLU A 173 13.75 -11.62 16.01
CA GLU A 173 12.58 -10.75 16.11
C GLU A 173 12.69 -9.61 15.10
N MET A 174 11.57 -9.32 14.44
CA MET A 174 11.43 -8.22 13.49
C MET A 174 10.34 -7.26 13.97
N ASP A 175 10.50 -5.96 13.71
CA ASP A 175 9.42 -4.99 13.88
C ASP A 175 8.35 -5.20 12.80
N PHE A 176 7.09 -5.31 13.20
CA PHE A 176 5.92 -5.39 12.31
C PHE A 176 4.96 -4.23 12.54
N LEU A 177 4.38 -3.72 11.46
CA LEU A 177 3.12 -2.97 11.47
C LEU A 177 1.96 -3.94 11.22
N LEU A 178 0.91 -3.81 12.02
CA LEU A 178 -0.30 -4.64 11.92
C LEU A 178 -1.55 -3.77 11.90
N GLY A 179 -2.47 -4.12 11.00
CA GLY A 179 -3.82 -3.60 10.98
C GLY A 179 -4.79 -4.74 11.25
N ARG A 180 -5.66 -4.58 12.25
CA ARG A 180 -6.74 -5.53 12.51
C ARG A 180 -8.07 -4.90 12.16
N PHE A 181 -8.90 -5.60 11.40
CA PHE A 181 -10.17 -5.08 10.89
C PHE A 181 -11.21 -6.18 10.74
N ASP A 182 -12.48 -5.81 10.77
CA ASP A 182 -13.59 -6.71 10.44
C ASP A 182 -13.76 -6.77 8.92
N CYS A 183 -13.63 -7.97 8.33
CA CYS A 183 -13.65 -8.15 6.88
C CYS A 183 -15.00 -7.81 6.21
N LYS A 184 -16.10 -7.70 6.97
CA LYS A 184 -17.43 -7.41 6.43
C LYS A 184 -17.76 -5.93 6.47
N THR A 185 -17.35 -5.26 7.54
CA THR A 185 -17.67 -3.85 7.81
C THR A 185 -16.50 -2.90 7.52
N GLY A 186 -15.28 -3.42 7.48
CA GLY A 186 -14.04 -2.63 7.40
C GLY A 186 -13.68 -1.91 8.69
N ALA A 187 -14.44 -2.13 9.78
CA ALA A 187 -14.20 -1.47 11.06
C ALA A 187 -12.88 -1.96 11.68
N ALA A 188 -12.08 -1.04 12.20
CA ALA A 188 -10.87 -1.40 12.93
C ALA A 188 -11.20 -2.17 14.22
N LEU A 189 -10.42 -3.22 14.48
CA LEU A 189 -10.57 -4.08 15.65
C LEU A 189 -9.37 -3.93 16.57
N ASN A 190 -9.58 -4.19 17.86
CA ASN A 190 -8.48 -4.21 18.82
C ASN A 190 -7.58 -5.41 18.59
N PHE A 191 -6.27 -5.22 18.66
CA PHE A 191 -5.28 -6.28 18.61
C PHE A 191 -4.68 -6.44 20.01
N ASP A 192 -4.86 -7.62 20.60
CA ASP A 192 -4.43 -7.92 21.96
C ASP A 192 -3.34 -8.99 21.93
N MET A 193 -2.09 -8.53 21.97
CA MET A 193 -0.91 -9.38 21.99
C MET A 193 0.13 -8.75 22.90
N PRO A 194 0.81 -9.54 23.75
CA PRO A 194 1.91 -9.04 24.57
C PRO A 194 2.95 -8.30 23.72
N GLY A 195 3.32 -7.09 24.15
CA GLY A 195 4.31 -6.26 23.46
C GLY A 195 3.77 -5.46 22.27
N ALA A 196 2.49 -5.60 21.90
CA ALA A 196 1.88 -4.77 20.86
C ALA A 196 1.59 -3.36 21.39
N MET A 197 2.11 -2.36 20.69
CA MET A 197 1.84 -0.94 20.94
C MET A 197 0.78 -0.46 19.95
N GLN A 198 -0.34 0.04 20.45
CA GLN A 198 -1.33 0.70 19.62
C GLN A 198 -0.82 2.08 19.17
N CYS A 199 -0.98 2.37 17.89
CA CYS A 199 -0.61 3.61 17.25
C CYS A 199 -1.84 4.23 16.56
N SER A 200 -1.89 5.55 16.55
CA SER A 200 -2.93 6.30 15.85
C SER A 200 -2.30 7.05 14.68
N PRO A 201 -2.92 7.05 13.49
CA PRO A 201 -2.43 7.85 12.39
C PRO A 201 -2.55 9.35 12.69
N ALA A 202 -1.66 10.13 12.11
CA ALA A 202 -1.76 11.59 12.14
C ALA A 202 -2.63 12.08 10.99
N VAL A 203 -3.27 13.24 11.17
CA VAL A 203 -3.97 13.92 10.09
C VAL A 203 -3.36 15.30 9.89
N GLU A 204 -2.75 15.47 8.72
CA GLU A 204 -2.24 16.74 8.21
C GLU A 204 -3.33 17.42 7.40
N GLU A 205 -3.63 18.67 7.74
CA GLU A 205 -4.63 19.50 7.06
C GLU A 205 -3.92 20.70 6.43
N HIS A 206 -4.19 20.92 5.14
CA HIS A 206 -3.73 22.09 4.42
C HIS A 206 -4.88 22.70 3.62
N VAL A 207 -4.87 24.02 3.49
CA VAL A 207 -5.84 24.76 2.67
C VAL A 207 -5.07 25.46 1.57
N LEU A 208 -5.31 25.03 0.33
CA LEU A 208 -4.86 25.67 -0.88
C LEU A 208 -5.90 26.72 -1.28
N ARG A 209 -5.49 27.98 -1.41
CA ARG A 209 -6.42 29.11 -1.61
C ARG A 209 -6.36 29.62 -3.03
N ASP A 210 -7.51 29.98 -3.59
CA ASP A 210 -7.63 30.55 -4.94
C ASP A 210 -6.79 29.78 -5.97
N ILE A 211 -6.80 28.45 -5.86
CA ILE A 211 -6.08 27.60 -6.81
C ILE A 211 -6.98 27.31 -7.99
N TRP A 212 -6.32 27.06 -9.11
CA TRP A 212 -7.00 26.66 -10.31
C TRP A 212 -7.47 25.19 -10.21
N VAL A 213 -8.75 24.90 -10.52
CA VAL A 213 -9.36 23.56 -10.41
C VAL A 213 -9.84 23.02 -11.78
N PRO A 214 -9.40 21.81 -12.19
CA PRO A 214 -9.88 21.14 -13.41
C PRO A 214 -11.37 20.86 -13.41
N GLY A 215 -12.04 21.23 -14.50
CA GLY A 215 -13.38 20.73 -14.80
C GLY A 215 -13.32 19.24 -15.14
N VAL A 216 -14.21 18.44 -14.53
CA VAL A 216 -14.29 16.98 -14.71
C VAL A 216 -15.51 16.53 -15.51
N ASP A 217 -16.45 17.43 -15.81
CA ASP A 217 -17.73 17.08 -16.44
C ASP A 217 -17.56 16.39 -17.79
N GLU A 218 -16.57 16.82 -18.58
CA GLU A 218 -16.24 16.27 -19.90
C GLU A 218 -15.66 14.85 -19.83
N LEU A 219 -15.26 14.36 -18.65
CA LEU A 219 -14.75 13.01 -18.48
C LEU A 219 -15.84 11.94 -18.52
N PHE A 220 -17.10 12.33 -18.30
CA PHE A 220 -18.24 11.42 -18.11
C PHE A 220 -19.07 11.19 -19.38
N ASP A 221 -18.49 11.39 -20.57
CA ASP A 221 -19.19 11.07 -21.82
C ASP A 221 -19.32 9.55 -22.02
N GLU A 222 -20.41 8.98 -21.50
CA GLU A 222 -20.76 7.56 -21.61
C GLU A 222 -21.04 7.09 -23.05
N SER A 223 -21.18 8.02 -24.02
CA SER A 223 -21.45 7.68 -25.41
C SER A 223 -20.22 7.18 -26.17
N ALA A 224 -19.01 7.47 -25.67
CA ALA A 224 -17.76 7.10 -26.29
C ALA A 224 -17.43 5.61 -26.06
N LYS A 225 -17.34 4.83 -27.14
CA LYS A 225 -16.99 3.40 -27.07
C LYS A 225 -15.52 3.14 -26.67
N ARG A 226 -14.65 4.13 -26.82
CA ARG A 226 -13.23 4.09 -26.47
C ARG A 226 -12.76 5.48 -26.02
N PRO A 227 -11.78 5.57 -25.12
CA PRO A 227 -11.16 6.85 -24.79
C PRO A 227 -10.51 7.45 -26.03
N SER A 228 -10.74 8.73 -26.29
CA SER A 228 -10.00 9.50 -27.30
C SER A 228 -8.64 9.94 -26.75
N ASP A 229 -7.71 10.29 -27.62
CA ASP A 229 -6.40 10.83 -27.18
C ASP A 229 -6.58 12.08 -26.31
N VAL A 230 -7.53 12.94 -26.68
CA VAL A 230 -7.91 14.15 -25.91
C VAL A 230 -8.40 13.79 -24.51
N TRP A 231 -9.23 12.74 -24.37
CA TRP A 231 -9.67 12.27 -23.06
C TRP A 231 -8.50 11.73 -22.24
N THR A 232 -7.58 11.01 -22.87
CA THR A 232 -6.40 10.46 -22.19
C THR A 232 -5.47 11.55 -21.67
N GLU A 233 -5.17 12.56 -22.48
CA GLU A 233 -4.41 13.74 -22.06
C GLU A 233 -5.11 14.43 -20.89
N ARG A 234 -6.42 14.66 -21.00
CA ARG A 234 -7.22 15.33 -19.97
C ARG A 234 -7.16 14.62 -18.62
N VAL A 235 -7.29 13.29 -18.60
CA VAL A 235 -7.18 12.53 -17.35
C VAL A 235 -5.77 12.56 -16.80
N SER A 236 -4.75 12.49 -17.66
CA SER A 236 -3.35 12.60 -17.22
C SER A 236 -3.10 13.93 -16.52
N ASP A 237 -3.58 15.03 -17.10
CA ASP A 237 -3.47 16.37 -16.52
C ASP A 237 -4.16 16.48 -15.15
N ILE A 238 -5.33 15.84 -15.01
CA ILE A 238 -6.06 15.80 -13.73
C ILE A 238 -5.32 14.95 -12.71
N PHE A 239 -4.76 13.81 -13.11
CA PHE A 239 -3.95 12.97 -12.23
C PHE A 239 -2.71 13.72 -11.70
N GLU A 240 -2.02 14.45 -12.57
CA GLU A 240 -0.90 15.30 -12.17
C GLU A 240 -1.34 16.43 -11.24
N TRP A 241 -2.45 17.11 -11.56
CA TRP A 241 -3.02 18.15 -10.71
C TRP A 241 -3.37 17.62 -9.31
N ILE A 242 -4.01 16.44 -9.22
CA ILE A 242 -4.31 15.78 -7.94
C ILE A 242 -3.01 15.53 -7.17
N GLY A 243 -1.96 15.05 -7.83
CA GLY A 243 -0.66 14.80 -7.22
C GLY A 243 -0.02 16.06 -6.63
N VAL A 244 -0.05 17.17 -7.37
CA VAL A 244 0.47 18.47 -6.90
C VAL A 244 -0.36 18.96 -5.72
N ALA A 245 -1.69 18.97 -5.84
CA ALA A 245 -2.59 19.44 -4.79
C ALA A 245 -2.46 18.60 -3.51
N ALA A 246 -2.40 17.27 -3.62
CA ALA A 246 -2.25 16.35 -2.50
C ALA A 246 -0.94 16.52 -1.72
N SER A 247 0.09 17.13 -2.32
CA SER A 247 1.33 17.42 -1.60
C SER A 247 1.13 18.44 -0.46
N GLY A 248 0.12 19.32 -0.55
CA GLY A 248 -0.23 20.28 0.50
C GLY A 248 0.85 21.31 0.84
N THR A 249 1.85 21.51 -0.03
CA THR A 249 3.01 22.39 0.24
C THR A 249 2.81 23.81 -0.29
N ASP A 250 3.60 24.77 0.22
CA ASP A 250 3.70 26.11 -0.38
C ASP A 250 4.11 26.08 -1.86
N GLY A 251 4.90 25.06 -2.24
CA GLY A 251 5.24 24.81 -3.63
C GLY A 251 4.02 24.50 -4.49
N ALA A 252 3.11 23.64 -3.99
CA ALA A 252 1.85 23.35 -4.65
C ALA A 252 0.95 24.58 -4.77
N GLN A 253 0.84 25.39 -3.71
CA GLN A 253 0.10 26.65 -3.74
C GLN A 253 0.61 27.57 -4.87
N ARG A 254 1.92 27.73 -5.03
CA ARG A 254 2.52 28.55 -6.10
C ARG A 254 2.28 27.97 -7.49
N LEU A 255 2.47 26.66 -7.66
CA LEU A 255 2.32 26.00 -8.96
C LEU A 255 0.86 26.03 -9.44
N LEU A 256 -0.10 25.80 -8.55
CA LEU A 256 -1.52 25.73 -8.91
C LEU A 256 -2.20 27.10 -9.02
N SER A 257 -1.57 28.14 -8.49
CA SER A 257 -2.01 29.55 -8.67
C SER A 257 -1.34 30.22 -9.88
N ALA A 258 -0.17 29.73 -10.30
CA ALA A 258 0.47 30.15 -11.53
C ALA A 258 -0.40 29.70 -12.71
N LYS A 259 -1.03 30.65 -13.41
CA LYS A 259 -1.93 30.41 -14.55
C LYS A 259 -1.17 29.89 -15.78
N THR A 260 -0.60 28.70 -15.70
CA THR A 260 0.30 28.16 -16.74
C THR A 260 -0.41 27.30 -17.79
N THR A 261 -1.67 26.90 -17.57
CA THR A 261 -2.37 25.99 -18.51
C THR A 261 -3.80 26.46 -18.83
N PRO A 262 -4.02 27.24 -19.92
CA PRO A 262 -5.33 27.80 -20.28
C PRO A 262 -6.41 26.76 -20.61
N ALA A 263 -6.02 25.61 -21.19
CA ALA A 263 -6.94 24.56 -21.62
C ALA A 263 -7.59 23.80 -20.46
N MET A 264 -7.03 23.95 -19.28
CA MET A 264 -7.39 23.13 -18.15
C MET A 264 -8.57 23.73 -17.38
N ALA A 265 -8.83 25.05 -17.54
CA ALA A 265 -9.48 25.91 -16.58
C ALA A 265 -11.00 26.04 -16.51
N ALA A 266 -11.61 25.49 -15.44
CA ALA A 266 -13.03 25.66 -15.14
C ALA A 266 -13.32 26.80 -14.13
N ALA A 267 -12.61 26.84 -12.98
CA ALA A 267 -12.78 27.88 -11.96
C ALA A 267 -11.55 28.01 -11.05
N THR A 268 -11.50 29.05 -10.21
CA THR A 268 -10.64 29.07 -9.02
C THR A 268 -11.47 28.77 -7.77
N SER A 269 -10.87 28.04 -6.83
CA SER A 269 -11.52 27.67 -5.57
C SER A 269 -10.48 27.45 -4.48
N ASP A 270 -10.94 27.55 -3.23
CA ASP A 270 -10.21 26.98 -2.11
C ASP A 270 -10.40 25.46 -2.09
N ILE A 271 -9.32 24.71 -1.86
CA ILE A 271 -9.32 23.26 -1.72
C ILE A 271 -8.65 22.90 -0.38
N CYS A 272 -9.36 22.10 0.41
CA CYS A 272 -8.85 21.53 1.65
C CYS A 272 -8.29 20.13 1.37
N THR A 273 -7.10 19.84 1.88
CA THR A 273 -6.47 18.53 1.76
C THR A 273 -6.29 17.91 3.14
N TYR A 274 -6.75 16.68 3.31
CA TYR A 274 -6.61 15.89 4.53
C TYR A 274 -5.76 14.66 4.22
N SER A 275 -4.50 14.67 4.67
CA SER A 275 -3.59 13.53 4.52
C SER A 275 -3.52 12.74 5.82
N VAL A 276 -3.64 11.42 5.71
CA VAL A 276 -3.60 10.50 6.83
C VAL A 276 -2.50 9.49 6.63
N ASP A 277 -1.53 9.50 7.52
CA ASP A 277 -0.32 8.68 7.48
C ASP A 277 0.22 8.40 8.89
N GLU A 278 1.28 7.60 8.97
CA GLU A 278 2.04 7.40 10.21
C GLU A 278 2.54 8.77 10.71
N PRO A 279 2.37 9.10 12.01
CA PRO A 279 2.89 10.35 12.55
C PRO A 279 4.37 10.45 12.20
N ARG A 280 4.78 11.57 11.60
CA ARG A 280 6.20 11.86 11.43
C ARG A 280 6.81 11.84 12.82
N SER A 281 7.55 10.79 13.16
CA SER A 281 8.48 10.87 14.26
C SER A 281 9.38 12.06 13.92
N MET A 282 9.41 13.08 14.78
CA MET A 282 10.55 13.99 14.76
C MET A 282 11.74 13.06 14.90
N SER A 283 12.55 12.93 13.85
CA SER A 283 13.78 12.17 13.91
C SER A 283 14.48 12.58 15.19
N ALA A 284 14.76 11.62 16.08
CA ALA A 284 15.79 11.85 17.07
C ALA A 284 17.03 12.29 16.27
N ALA A 285 17.40 13.56 16.48
CA ALA A 285 18.61 14.16 15.95
C ALA A 285 19.85 13.42 16.46
#